data_AF-A0A081DEY1-F1
#
_entry.id   AF-A0A081DEY1-F1
#
_cell.length_a   1.000
_cell.length_b   1.000
_cell.length_c   1.000
_cell.angle_alpha   90.00
_cell.angle_beta   90.00
_cell.angle_gamma   90.00
#
_symmetry.space_group_name_H-M   'P 1'
#
loop_
_entity.id
_entity.type
_entity.pdbx_description
1 polymer ?
#
loop_
_entity_poly.entity_id
_entity_poly.type
_entity_poly.pdbx_seq_one_letter_code
_entity_poly.pdbx_strand_id
1 'polypeptide(L)'
;MKKIIVLIALMAMTVAQAQQGRKGDRGEKMKDVTPQEMATVQSKKLTLALDLSDQQEKEVFQVLFKQAEKREANKISREDREKLSDDQKKEARLKILDEKIAVKRKMKKILNNDQYAEWEKMMQQRAKKRGKGDKKRRNRD
;
A
#
# COMPACT_ATOMS: atom_id res chain seq x y z
N MET A 1 23.56 -19.29 12.05
CA MET A 1 24.54 -18.19 12.19
C MET A 1 25.37 -17.94 10.92
N LYS A 2 25.94 -18.96 10.24
CA LYS A 2 26.77 -18.75 9.03
C LYS A 2 25.99 -18.41 7.74
N LYS A 3 24.67 -18.66 7.70
CA LYS A 3 23.79 -18.35 6.55
C LYS A 3 23.20 -16.93 6.59
N ILE A 4 23.21 -16.27 7.75
CA ILE A 4 22.61 -14.92 7.95
C ILE A 4 23.59 -13.82 7.50
N ILE A 5 24.90 -14.04 7.70
CA ILE A 5 25.94 -13.07 7.35
C ILE A 5 26.06 -12.90 5.82
N VAL A 6 25.86 -13.97 5.06
CA VAL A 6 25.89 -13.95 3.58
C VAL A 6 24.70 -13.18 2.99
N LEU A 7 23.53 -13.25 3.63
CA LEU A 7 22.33 -12.52 3.19
C LEU A 7 22.40 -11.01 3.45
N ILE A 8 23.05 -10.58 4.54
CA ILE A 8 23.26 -9.16 4.84
C ILE A 8 24.28 -8.54 3.88
N ALA A 9 25.32 -9.29 3.48
CA ALA A 9 26.30 -8.85 2.50
C ALA A 9 25.69 -8.67 1.08
N LEU A 10 24.72 -9.51 0.70
CA LEU A 10 23.99 -9.37 -0.56
C LEU A 10 23.05 -8.15 -0.58
N MET A 11 22.45 -7.79 0.56
CA MET A 11 21.59 -6.59 0.62
C MET A 11 22.41 -5.29 0.52
N ALA A 12 23.63 -5.26 1.06
CA ALA A 12 24.46 -4.04 1.06
C ALA A 12 24.85 -3.57 -0.36
N MET A 13 25.05 -4.50 -1.31
CA MET A 13 25.39 -4.14 -2.69
C MET A 13 24.23 -3.49 -3.46
N THR A 14 22.97 -3.76 -3.09
CA THR A 14 21.82 -3.14 -3.77
C THR A 14 21.56 -1.69 -3.36
N VAL A 15 22.06 -1.25 -2.20
CA VAL A 15 21.82 0.10 -1.68
C VAL A 15 22.74 1.13 -2.35
N ALA A 16 23.97 0.74 -2.73
CA ALA A 16 24.94 1.62 -3.37
C ALA A 16 24.49 2.07 -4.79
N GLN A 17 23.79 1.22 -5.55
CA GLN A 17 23.27 1.59 -6.87
C GLN A 17 21.96 2.38 -6.83
N ALA A 18 21.28 2.48 -5.67
CA ALA A 18 19.97 3.10 -5.56
C ALA A 18 20.01 4.63 -5.33
N GLN A 19 21.18 5.22 -5.07
CA GLN A 19 21.29 6.65 -4.76
C GLN A 19 21.50 7.56 -5.98
N GLN A 20 21.91 7.01 -7.14
CA GLN A 20 22.33 7.83 -8.30
C GLN A 20 21.27 8.03 -9.40
N GLY A 21 20.02 7.61 -9.19
CA GLY A 21 18.91 7.76 -10.15
C GLY A 21 17.73 8.59 -9.61
N ARG A 22 17.96 9.84 -9.19
CA ARG A 22 16.92 10.71 -8.61
C ARG A 22 16.36 11.69 -9.64
N LYS A 23 15.24 11.33 -10.30
CA LYS A 23 13.98 12.12 -10.46
C LYS A 23 13.20 11.89 -11.76
N GLY A 24 13.77 11.32 -12.82
CA GLY A 24 13.06 11.19 -14.11
C GLY A 24 12.29 9.89 -14.35
N ASP A 25 12.77 8.77 -13.80
CA ASP A 25 12.47 7.44 -14.37
C ASP A 25 11.58 6.54 -13.49
N ARG A 26 11.02 7.08 -12.39
CA ARG A 26 10.09 6.33 -11.53
C ARG A 26 8.67 6.21 -12.12
N GLY A 27 8.34 7.07 -13.08
CA GLY A 27 7.03 7.09 -13.73
C GLY A 27 6.86 5.99 -14.76
N GLU A 28 7.94 5.53 -15.40
CA GLU A 28 7.87 4.53 -16.47
C GLU A 28 7.89 3.09 -15.95
N LYS A 29 8.69 2.81 -14.91
CA LYS A 29 8.80 1.46 -14.32
C LYS A 29 7.58 1.00 -13.50
N MET A 30 6.58 1.86 -13.31
CA MET A 30 5.34 1.53 -12.60
C MET A 30 4.13 1.35 -13.54
N LYS A 31 4.31 1.44 -14.86
CA LYS A 31 3.18 1.50 -15.81
C LYS A 31 2.37 0.20 -15.90
N ASP A 32 2.93 -0.96 -15.55
CA ASP A 32 2.30 -2.26 -15.86
C ASP A 32 2.15 -3.22 -14.67
N VAL A 33 1.83 -2.74 -13.47
CA VAL A 33 1.49 -3.65 -12.36
C VAL A 33 -0.02 -3.92 -12.35
N THR A 34 -0.40 -5.14 -12.67
CA THR A 34 -1.81 -5.56 -12.66
C THR A 34 -2.39 -5.54 -11.23
N PRO A 35 -3.72 -5.37 -11.07
CA PRO A 35 -4.36 -5.50 -9.75
C PRO A 35 -4.03 -6.81 -9.04
N GLN A 36 -3.91 -7.90 -9.81
CA GLN A 36 -3.58 -9.23 -9.33
C GLN A 36 -2.16 -9.30 -8.78
N GLU A 37 -1.15 -8.86 -9.55
CA GLU A 37 0.25 -8.86 -9.09
C GLU A 37 0.42 -7.98 -7.85
N MET A 38 -0.25 -6.83 -7.83
CA MET A 38 -0.21 -5.95 -6.67
C MET A 38 -0.79 -6.63 -5.43
N ALA A 39 -1.92 -7.31 -5.56
CA ALA A 39 -2.54 -8.04 -4.46
C ALA A 39 -1.64 -9.18 -4.00
N THR A 40 -1.04 -9.94 -4.91
CA THR A 40 -0.09 -11.03 -4.60
C THR A 40 1.11 -10.54 -3.80
N VAL A 41 1.76 -9.46 -4.25
CA VAL A 41 2.93 -8.91 -3.55
C VAL A 41 2.54 -8.39 -2.17
N GLN A 42 1.37 -7.76 -2.04
CA GLN A 42 0.92 -7.21 -0.77
C GLN A 42 0.47 -8.28 0.23
N SER A 43 -0.24 -9.32 -0.22
CA SER A 43 -0.63 -10.43 0.66
C SER A 43 0.61 -11.13 1.20
N LYS A 44 1.60 -11.45 0.35
CA LYS A 44 2.86 -12.06 0.79
C LYS A 44 3.66 -11.19 1.76
N LYS A 45 3.67 -9.88 1.57
CA LYS A 45 4.29 -8.94 2.53
C LYS A 45 3.57 -8.92 3.87
N LEU A 46 2.24 -9.07 3.87
CA LEU A 46 1.48 -9.18 5.11
C LEU A 46 1.70 -10.54 5.77
N THR A 47 1.79 -11.64 5.01
CA THR A 47 2.21 -12.95 5.51
C THR A 47 3.55 -12.86 6.22
N LEU A 48 4.55 -12.25 5.59
CA LEU A 48 5.88 -12.09 6.19
C LEU A 48 5.86 -11.24 7.47
N ALA A 49 4.99 -10.24 7.56
CA ALA A 49 4.97 -9.30 8.68
C ALA A 49 4.10 -9.79 9.86
N LEU A 50 3.07 -10.60 9.59
CA LEU A 50 2.04 -11.00 10.55
C LEU A 50 1.98 -12.52 10.77
N ASP A 51 2.82 -13.28 10.08
CA ASP A 51 2.82 -14.74 10.09
C ASP A 51 1.43 -15.30 9.78
N LEU A 52 0.90 -14.89 8.61
CA LEU A 52 -0.43 -15.34 8.18
C LEU A 52 -0.39 -16.82 7.79
N SER A 53 -1.43 -17.57 8.15
CA SER A 53 -1.61 -18.92 7.60
C SER A 53 -1.94 -18.87 6.10
N ASP A 54 -1.78 -19.99 5.39
CA ASP A 54 -2.11 -20.08 3.95
C ASP A 54 -3.56 -19.67 3.66
N GLN A 55 -4.49 -20.00 4.57
CA GLN A 55 -5.90 -19.62 4.43
C GLN A 55 -6.06 -18.11 4.62
N GLN A 56 -5.41 -17.53 5.63
CA GLN A 56 -5.44 -16.08 5.85
C GLN A 56 -4.79 -15.32 4.68
N GLU A 57 -3.66 -15.78 4.13
CA GLU A 57 -3.01 -15.17 2.96
C GLU A 57 -3.97 -15.11 1.77
N LYS A 58 -4.68 -16.21 1.48
CA LYS A 58 -5.66 -16.28 0.38
C LYS A 58 -6.82 -15.30 0.59
N GLU A 59 -7.35 -15.22 1.80
CA GLU A 59 -8.46 -14.29 2.11
C GLU A 59 -8.02 -12.83 2.05
N VAL A 60 -6.83 -12.51 2.58
CA VAL A 60 -6.23 -11.18 2.48
C VAL A 60 -5.97 -10.81 1.02
N PHE A 61 -5.45 -11.74 0.21
CA PHE A 61 -5.28 -11.55 -1.22
C PHE A 61 -6.60 -11.15 -1.89
N GLN A 62 -7.71 -11.87 -1.61
CA GLN A 62 -9.03 -11.55 -2.19
C GLN A 62 -9.53 -10.16 -1.78
N VAL A 63 -9.27 -9.73 -0.54
CA VAL A 63 -9.60 -8.37 -0.08
C VAL A 63 -8.81 -7.32 -0.86
N LEU A 64 -7.50 -7.53 -1.01
CA LEU A 64 -6.60 -6.59 -1.67
C LEU A 64 -6.83 -6.53 -3.19
N PHE A 65 -7.11 -7.67 -3.81
CA PHE A 65 -7.40 -7.78 -5.23
C PHE A 65 -8.65 -6.97 -5.59
N LYS A 66 -9.77 -7.21 -4.88
CA LYS A 66 -11.01 -6.44 -5.08
C LYS A 66 -10.82 -4.94 -4.85
N GLN A 67 -9.96 -4.55 -3.90
CA GLN A 67 -9.62 -3.15 -3.68
C GLN A 67 -8.80 -2.57 -4.84
N ALA A 68 -7.84 -3.33 -5.37
CA ALA A 68 -7.01 -2.91 -6.48
C ALA A 68 -7.84 -2.78 -7.78
N GLU A 69 -8.73 -3.73 -8.06
CA GLU A 69 -9.67 -3.68 -9.20
C GLU A 69 -10.55 -2.44 -9.14
N LYS A 70 -11.18 -2.18 -7.98
CA LYS A 70 -12.00 -0.98 -7.79
C LYS A 70 -11.23 0.31 -8.01
N ARG A 71 -9.98 0.36 -7.54
CA ARG A 71 -9.13 1.54 -7.72
C ARG A 71 -8.78 1.76 -9.18
N GLU A 72 -8.54 0.69 -9.95
CA GLU A 72 -8.26 0.81 -11.38
C GLU A 72 -9.50 1.20 -12.17
N ALA A 73 -10.66 0.60 -11.86
CA ALA A 73 -11.94 0.94 -12.49
C ALA A 73 -12.37 2.40 -12.23
N ASN A 74 -12.08 2.93 -11.03
CA ASN A 74 -12.42 4.30 -10.64
C ASN A 74 -11.28 5.30 -10.86
N LYS A 75 -10.30 4.95 -11.69
CA LYS A 75 -9.13 5.80 -11.96
C LYS A 75 -9.53 6.93 -12.88
N ILE A 76 -9.66 8.12 -12.32
CA ILE A 76 -9.87 9.36 -13.07
C ILE A 76 -8.54 10.12 -13.24
N SER A 77 -8.42 10.84 -14.35
CA SER A 77 -7.27 11.71 -14.60
C SER A 77 -7.21 12.84 -13.57
N ARG A 78 -6.06 13.50 -13.46
CA ARG A 78 -5.92 14.66 -12.58
C ARG A 78 -6.82 15.80 -13.04
N GLU A 79 -6.91 16.03 -14.35
CA GLU A 79 -7.75 17.07 -14.95
C GLU A 79 -9.24 16.82 -14.65
N ASP A 80 -9.72 15.59 -14.81
CA ASP A 80 -11.12 15.25 -14.52
C ASP A 80 -11.43 15.38 -13.03
N ARG A 81 -10.46 15.10 -12.16
CA ARG A 81 -10.60 15.29 -10.72
C ARG A 81 -10.73 16.77 -10.34
N GLU A 82 -10.03 17.66 -11.03
CA GLU A 82 -10.09 19.11 -10.79
C GLU A 82 -11.45 19.69 -11.21
N LYS A 83 -12.06 19.13 -12.26
CA LYS A 83 -13.40 19.49 -12.76
C LYS A 83 -14.58 19.03 -11.89
N LEU A 84 -14.35 18.17 -10.90
CA LEU A 84 -15.43 17.69 -10.02
C LEU A 84 -16.04 18.84 -9.21
N SER A 85 -17.38 18.85 -9.09
CA SER A 85 -18.10 19.75 -8.19
C SER A 85 -17.79 19.43 -6.72
N ASP A 86 -18.09 20.36 -5.82
CA ASP A 86 -17.87 20.15 -4.38
C ASP A 86 -18.69 18.99 -3.82
N ASP A 87 -19.90 18.78 -4.32
CA ASP A 87 -20.73 17.67 -3.87
C ASP A 87 -20.22 16.33 -4.41
N GLN A 88 -19.75 16.27 -5.66
CA GLN A 88 -19.07 15.08 -6.19
C GLN A 88 -17.79 14.76 -5.41
N LYS A 89 -17.01 15.79 -5.02
CA LYS A 89 -15.83 15.63 -4.17
C LYS A 89 -16.20 15.09 -2.79
N LYS A 90 -17.29 15.57 -2.17
CA LYS A 90 -17.78 15.04 -0.88
C LYS A 90 -18.23 13.59 -1.01
N GLU A 91 -19.01 13.25 -2.02
CA GLU A 91 -19.48 11.89 -2.25
C GLU A 91 -18.30 10.92 -2.47
N ALA A 92 -17.31 11.31 -3.28
CA ALA A 92 -16.10 10.53 -3.49
C ALA A 92 -15.33 10.31 -2.18
N ARG A 93 -15.25 11.31 -1.29
CA ARG A 93 -14.64 11.17 0.03
C ARG A 93 -15.39 10.16 0.90
N LEU A 94 -16.72 10.21 0.93
CA LEU A 94 -17.55 9.26 1.66
C LEU A 94 -17.34 7.83 1.16
N LYS A 95 -17.39 7.61 -0.17
CA LYS A 95 -17.12 6.30 -0.78
C LYS A 95 -15.75 5.73 -0.38
N ILE A 96 -14.70 6.56 -0.39
CA ILE A 96 -13.36 6.15 0.04
C ILE A 96 -13.33 5.76 1.53
N LEU A 97 -14.09 6.45 2.39
CA LEU A 97 -14.19 6.11 3.81
C LEU A 97 -14.92 4.78 4.01
N ASP A 98 -16.03 4.56 3.32
CA ASP A 98 -16.79 3.31 3.38
C ASP A 98 -15.96 2.12 2.90
N GLU A 99 -15.17 2.29 1.84
CA GLU A 99 -14.24 1.26 1.37
C GLU A 99 -13.17 0.93 2.43
N LYS A 100 -12.61 1.94 3.10
CA LYS A 100 -11.65 1.73 4.19
C LYS A 100 -12.29 0.99 5.37
N ILE A 101 -13.52 1.34 5.72
CA ILE A 101 -14.28 0.66 6.77
C ILE A 101 -14.53 -0.80 6.39
N ALA A 102 -14.95 -1.06 5.14
CA ALA A 102 -15.19 -2.40 4.65
C ALA A 102 -13.94 -3.27 4.69
N VAL A 103 -12.79 -2.75 4.22
CA VAL A 103 -11.50 -3.46 4.30
C VAL A 103 -11.14 -3.71 5.75
N LYS A 104 -11.22 -2.71 6.62
CA LYS A 104 -10.91 -2.85 8.06
C LYS A 104 -11.75 -3.94 8.72
N ARG A 105 -13.05 -3.98 8.45
CA ARG A 105 -13.96 -5.03 8.94
C ARG A 105 -13.60 -6.42 8.41
N LYS A 106 -13.24 -6.55 7.13
CA LYS A 106 -12.81 -7.83 6.55
C LYS A 106 -11.49 -8.31 7.17
N MET A 107 -10.49 -7.43 7.29
CA MET A 107 -9.23 -7.77 7.94
C MET A 107 -9.43 -8.22 9.39
N LYS A 108 -10.33 -7.58 10.15
CA LYS A 108 -10.66 -8.00 11.52
C LYS A 108 -11.27 -9.42 11.60
N LYS A 109 -11.94 -9.88 10.55
CA LYS A 109 -12.50 -11.24 10.49
C LYS A 109 -11.45 -12.29 10.13
N ILE A 110 -10.47 -11.92 9.31
CA ILE A 110 -9.43 -12.83 8.80
C ILE A 110 -8.29 -12.99 9.81
N LEU A 111 -7.89 -11.88 10.43
CA LEU A 111 -6.75 -11.83 11.35
C LEU A 111 -7.19 -12.17 12.77
N ASN A 112 -6.32 -12.84 13.53
CA ASN A 112 -6.50 -12.95 14.98
C ASN A 112 -6.23 -11.61 15.68
N ASN A 113 -6.47 -11.55 16.99
CA ASN A 113 -6.36 -10.29 17.75
C ASN A 113 -4.96 -9.65 17.69
N ASP A 114 -3.91 -10.44 17.82
CA ASP A 114 -2.53 -9.94 17.84
C ASP A 114 -2.09 -9.47 16.44
N GLN A 115 -2.39 -10.26 15.41
CA GLN A 115 -2.16 -9.91 14.02
C GLN A 115 -2.91 -8.63 13.63
N TYR A 116 -4.16 -8.50 14.06
CA TYR A 116 -4.99 -7.33 13.77
C TYR A 116 -4.45 -6.08 14.47
N ALA A 117 -4.03 -6.18 15.73
CA ALA A 117 -3.43 -5.08 16.46
C ALA A 117 -2.14 -4.59 15.79
N GLU A 118 -1.27 -5.51 15.36
CA GLU A 118 -0.05 -5.15 14.64
C GLU A 118 -0.34 -4.55 13.25
N TRP A 119 -1.33 -5.11 12.55
CA TRP A 119 -1.83 -4.53 11.30
C TRP A 119 -2.32 -3.09 11.48
N GLU A 120 -3.10 -2.80 12.53
CA GLU A 120 -3.55 -1.43 12.84
C GLU A 120 -2.37 -0.49 13.13
N LYS A 121 -1.37 -0.93 13.90
CA LYS A 121 -0.15 -0.15 14.15
C LYS A 121 0.59 0.17 12.84
N MET A 122 0.78 -0.83 11.98
CA MET A 122 1.40 -0.62 10.66
C MET A 122 0.64 0.42 9.83
N MET A 123 -0.70 0.36 9.84
CA MET A 123 -1.55 1.33 9.14
C MET A 123 -1.43 2.74 9.71
N GLN A 124 -1.40 2.89 11.04
CA GLN A 124 -1.17 4.19 11.70
C GLN A 124 0.21 4.76 11.38
N GLN A 125 1.26 3.93 11.41
CA GLN A 125 2.62 4.36 11.06
C GLN A 125 2.71 4.83 9.61
N ARG A 126 2.06 4.12 8.67
CA ARG A 126 1.96 4.55 7.26
C ARG A 126 1.24 5.89 7.14
N ALA A 127 0.16 6.11 7.87
CA ALA A 127 -0.55 7.39 7.89
C ALA A 127 0.33 8.53 8.44
N LYS A 128 1.05 8.31 9.55
CA LYS A 128 1.99 9.28 10.13
C LYS A 128 3.12 9.64 9.15
N LYS A 129 3.68 8.66 8.43
CA LYS A 129 4.73 8.88 7.42
C LYS A 129 4.22 9.73 6.25
N ARG A 130 2.99 9.51 5.80
CA ARG A 130 2.36 10.34 4.75
C ARG A 130 2.19 11.79 5.20
N GLY A 131 1.64 12.04 6.39
CA GLY A 131 1.44 13.40 6.91
C GLY A 131 2.73 14.20 7.15
N LYS A 132 3.85 13.54 7.47
CA LYS A 132 5.16 14.20 7.59
C LYS A 132 5.78 14.59 6.24
N GLY A 133 5.47 13.85 5.18
CA GLY A 133 5.95 14.14 3.82
C GLY A 133 5.37 15.44 3.26
N ASP A 134 4.12 15.74 3.58
CA ASP A 134 3.43 16.94 3.10
C ASP A 134 3.98 18.22 3.75
N LYS A 135 4.32 18.19 5.05
CA LYS A 135 4.96 19.33 5.73
C LYS A 135 6.33 19.69 5.13
N LYS A 136 7.11 18.71 4.68
CA LYS A 136 8.46 18.92 4.14
C LYS A 136 8.45 19.45 2.69
N ARG A 137 7.36 19.26 1.96
CA ARG A 137 7.14 19.84 0.63
C ARG A 137 6.66 21.29 0.72
N ARG A 138 5.78 21.57 1.68
CA ARG A 138 5.21 22.92 1.91
C ARG A 138 6.22 23.97 2.40
N ASN A 139 7.36 23.55 2.97
CA ASN A 139 8.45 24.43 3.39
C ASN A 139 9.59 24.56 2.35
N ARG A 140 9.37 24.07 1.11
CA ARG A 140 10.37 24.15 0.01
C ARG A 140 9.91 25.04 -1.14
N ASP A 141 8.71 25.58 -1.04
CA ASP A 141 8.17 26.64 -1.88
C ASP A 141 8.20 27.94 -1.06
#